data_AF-A0A3M2XZN5-F1
#
_entry.id   AF-A0A3M2XZN5-F1
#
_cell.length_a   1.000
_cell.length_b   1.000
_cell.length_c   1.000
_cell.angle_alpha   90.00
_cell.angle_beta   90.00
_cell.angle_gamma   90.00
#
_symmetry.space_group_name_H-M   'P 1'
#
loop_
_entity.id
_entity.type
_entity.pdbx_description
1 polymer ?
#
loop_
_entity_poly.entity_id
_entity_poly.type
_entity_poly.pdbx_seq_one_letter_code
_entity_poly.pdbx_strand_id
1 'polypeptide(L)'
;DGNVVGAGIILGLNGTAGAVTASAIAASVSYAQRLETDQNYSAVSGSCLMIRKSVYDQVQGLDEHLFPARFNDVDLCLKARSA
;
A
#
# COMPACT_ATOMS: atom_id res chain seq x y z
N ASP A 1 21.59 -2.08 4.99
CA ASP A 1 21.24 -1.72 6.38
C ASP A 1 19.99 -2.42 6.93
N GLY A 2 19.18 -3.14 6.12
CA GLY A 2 18.07 -3.95 6.64
C GLY A 2 16.84 -3.17 7.12
N ASN A 3 16.77 -1.88 6.82
CA ASN A 3 15.66 -1.02 7.23
C ASN A 3 14.38 -1.32 6.45
N VAL A 4 13.24 -1.37 7.15
CA VAL A 4 11.91 -1.48 6.53
C VAL A 4 11.46 -0.11 6.00
N VAL A 5 11.43 0.00 4.67
CA VAL A 5 11.04 1.24 3.95
C VAL A 5 9.55 1.30 3.61
N GLY A 6 8.81 0.20 3.79
CA GLY A 6 7.36 0.14 3.58
C GLY A 6 6.78 -1.21 3.99
N ALA A 7 5.63 -1.18 4.69
CA ALA A 7 4.91 -2.37 5.15
C ALA A 7 3.40 -2.30 4.85
N GLY A 8 3.00 -1.42 3.93
CA GLY A 8 1.61 -1.11 3.61
C GLY A 8 1.39 0.40 3.46
N ILE A 9 0.25 0.80 2.92
CA ILE A 9 -0.13 2.19 2.68
C ILE A 9 -1.48 2.47 3.33
N ILE A 10 -1.57 3.61 4.02
CA ILE A 10 -2.80 4.11 4.66
C ILE A 10 -3.24 5.38 3.94
N LEU A 11 -4.50 5.42 3.49
CA LEU A 11 -5.11 6.65 2.97
C LEU A 11 -5.33 7.68 4.08
N GLY A 12 -5.19 8.95 3.76
CA GLY A 12 -5.29 10.08 4.69
C GLY A 12 -4.04 10.30 5.55
N LEU A 13 -3.09 9.35 5.57
CA LEU A 13 -1.84 9.52 6.30
C LEU A 13 -1.03 10.66 5.67
N ASN A 14 -0.67 11.66 6.47
CA ASN A 14 -0.03 12.91 6.02
C ASN A 14 -0.82 13.64 4.91
N GLY A 15 -2.16 13.52 4.90
CA GLY A 15 -3.04 14.24 3.98
C GLY A 15 -3.19 13.64 2.58
N THR A 16 -2.55 12.51 2.29
CA THR A 16 -2.65 11.83 0.97
C THR A 16 -2.73 10.30 1.12
N ALA A 17 -1.71 9.56 0.68
CA ALA A 17 -1.54 8.14 0.96
C ALA A 17 -0.09 7.94 1.41
N GLY A 18 0.08 7.44 2.64
CA GLY A 18 1.39 7.34 3.29
C GLY A 18 1.80 5.89 3.51
N ALA A 19 3.07 5.60 3.24
CA ALA A 19 3.67 4.30 3.57
C ALA A 19 3.86 4.17 5.09
N VAL A 20 3.58 2.98 5.59
CA VAL A 20 3.91 2.58 6.95
C VAL A 20 5.37 2.13 6.95
N THR A 21 6.23 2.85 7.67
CA THR A 21 7.69 2.59 7.73
C THR A 21 8.15 2.31 9.15
N ALA A 22 9.31 1.64 9.30
CA ALA A 22 9.88 1.43 10.63
C ALA A 22 10.14 2.74 11.38
N SER A 23 10.52 3.84 10.70
CA SER A 23 10.72 5.14 11.38
C SER A 23 9.41 5.79 11.81
N ALA A 24 8.35 5.67 11.00
CA ALA A 24 7.03 6.18 11.35
C ALA A 24 6.39 5.37 12.50
N ILE A 25 6.70 4.08 12.58
CA ILE A 25 6.27 3.19 13.66
C ILE A 25 7.17 3.33 14.90
N ALA A 26 8.49 3.50 14.75
CA ALA A 26 9.44 3.58 15.87
C ALA A 26 9.31 4.88 16.67
N ALA A 27 8.83 5.97 16.05
CA ALA A 27 8.40 7.17 16.77
C ALA A 27 7.19 6.91 17.70
N SER A 28 6.52 5.77 17.54
CA SER A 28 5.48 5.25 18.42
C SER A 28 5.89 3.85 18.89
N VAL A 29 6.79 3.76 19.88
CA VAL A 29 7.46 2.55 20.43
C VAL A 29 6.58 1.28 20.61
N SER A 30 5.26 1.33 20.44
CA SER A 30 4.38 0.16 20.52
C SER A 30 3.02 0.34 19.82
N TYR A 31 2.91 0.92 18.61
CA TYR A 31 1.61 0.95 17.92
C TYR A 31 1.29 -0.41 17.24
N ALA A 32 0.84 -1.36 18.08
CA ALA A 32 0.09 -2.58 17.75
C ALA A 32 0.80 -3.73 17.01
N GLN A 33 2.12 -3.90 17.13
CA GLN A 33 2.86 -5.02 16.51
C GLN A 33 2.58 -5.19 15.00
N ARG A 34 2.27 -4.09 14.29
CA ARG A 34 1.77 -4.12 12.91
C ARG A 34 2.73 -4.73 11.90
N LEU A 35 4.03 -4.72 12.17
CA LEU A 35 5.03 -5.38 11.31
C LEU A 35 5.08 -6.90 11.51
N GLU A 36 4.52 -7.40 12.61
CA GLU A 36 4.58 -8.80 13.05
C GLU A 36 3.22 -9.49 12.95
N THR A 37 2.23 -8.87 12.29
CA THR A 37 0.86 -9.37 12.22
C THR A 37 0.24 -9.01 10.88
N ASP A 38 -0.60 -9.88 10.35
CA ASP A 38 -1.37 -9.61 9.15
C ASP A 38 -2.33 -8.43 9.38
N GLN A 39 -2.33 -7.49 8.44
CA GLN A 39 -3.12 -6.25 8.53
C GLN A 39 -3.80 -5.94 7.20
N ASN A 40 -5.05 -5.49 7.27
CA ASN A 40 -5.77 -4.95 6.12
C ASN A 40 -5.45 -3.46 5.94
N TYR A 41 -4.37 -3.17 5.22
CA TYR A 41 -4.02 -1.80 4.81
C TYR A 41 -4.93 -1.27 3.71
N SER A 42 -4.92 0.04 3.46
CA SER A 42 -5.71 0.63 2.38
C SER A 42 -5.16 0.25 1.00
N ALA A 43 -3.83 0.16 0.88
CA ALA A 43 -3.12 -0.27 -0.32
C ALA A 43 -1.75 -0.88 0.05
N VAL A 44 -1.07 -1.49 -0.92
CA VAL A 44 0.32 -1.98 -0.81
C VAL A 44 1.14 -1.44 -1.98
N SER A 45 2.46 -1.31 -1.78
CA SER A 45 3.33 -0.73 -2.82
C SER A 45 3.54 -1.69 -3.98
N GLY A 46 3.60 -1.15 -5.20
CA GLY A 46 4.01 -1.88 -6.41
C GLY A 46 5.40 -2.52 -6.32
N SER A 47 6.24 -2.10 -5.37
CA SER A 47 7.56 -2.72 -5.11
C SER A 47 7.46 -4.19 -4.70
N CYS A 48 6.37 -4.58 -4.03
CA CYS A 48 6.11 -5.96 -3.62
C CYS A 48 4.59 -6.15 -3.45
N LEU A 49 3.90 -6.40 -4.57
CA LEU A 49 2.45 -6.57 -4.62
C LEU A 49 2.09 -7.92 -5.25
N MET A 50 1.11 -8.60 -4.66
CA MET A 50 0.50 -9.80 -5.24
C MET A 50 -1.02 -9.63 -5.31
N ILE A 51 -1.60 -9.99 -6.45
CA ILE A 51 -3.04 -9.89 -6.71
C ILE A 51 -3.51 -11.09 -7.52
N ARG A 52 -4.76 -11.51 -7.32
CA ARG A 52 -5.38 -12.57 -8.14
C ARG A 52 -5.53 -12.05 -9.56
N LYS A 53 -5.11 -12.86 -10.54
CA LYS A 53 -5.21 -12.51 -11.98
C LYS A 53 -6.62 -12.10 -12.39
N SER A 54 -7.65 -12.82 -11.93
CA SER A 54 -9.04 -12.51 -12.25
C SER A 54 -9.47 -11.12 -11.77
N VAL A 55 -9.02 -10.69 -10.59
CA VAL A 55 -9.32 -9.37 -10.04
C VAL A 55 -8.55 -8.29 -10.80
N TYR A 56 -7.28 -8.53 -11.11
CA TYR A 56 -6.46 -7.61 -11.91
C TYR A 56 -7.11 -7.34 -13.28
N ASP A 57 -7.55 -8.40 -13.96
CA ASP A 57 -8.20 -8.31 -15.26
C ASP A 57 -9.59 -7.61 -15.14
N GLN A 58 -10.35 -7.87 -14.07
CA GLN A 58 -11.65 -7.22 -13.79
C GLN A 58 -11.54 -5.71 -13.59
N VAL A 59 -10.48 -5.24 -12.89
CA VAL A 59 -10.27 -3.81 -12.60
C VAL A 59 -9.39 -3.10 -13.63
N GLN A 60 -9.10 -3.77 -14.76
CA GLN A 60 -8.29 -3.26 -15.87
C GLN A 60 -6.86 -2.88 -15.48
N GLY A 61 -6.31 -3.52 -14.46
CA GLY A 61 -4.90 -3.38 -14.06
C GLY A 61 -4.47 -1.98 -13.60
N LEU A 62 -3.17 -1.70 -13.76
CA LEU A 62 -2.54 -0.41 -13.43
C LEU A 62 -2.85 0.64 -14.50
N ASP A 63 -3.20 1.85 -14.07
CA ASP A 63 -3.41 2.99 -14.99
C ASP A 63 -2.15 3.88 -15.07
N GLU A 64 -1.24 3.51 -15.95
CA GLU A 64 0.02 4.26 -16.18
C GLU A 64 -0.19 5.57 -16.93
N HIS A 65 -1.36 5.78 -17.55
CA HIS A 65 -1.68 7.03 -18.25
C HIS A 65 -2.10 8.12 -17.26
N LEU A 66 -2.97 7.78 -16.31
CA LEU A 66 -3.42 8.70 -15.26
C LEU A 66 -2.37 8.86 -14.16
N PHE A 67 -1.65 7.78 -13.83
CA PHE A 67 -0.66 7.72 -12.76
C PHE A 67 0.73 7.28 -13.25
N PRO A 68 1.41 8.09 -14.09
CA PRO A 68 2.66 7.68 -14.74
C PRO A 68 3.86 7.55 -13.80
N ALA A 69 3.80 8.14 -12.60
CA ALA A 69 4.93 8.18 -11.69
C ALA A 69 4.60 7.75 -10.25
N ARG A 70 3.38 8.01 -9.77
CA ARG A 70 2.96 7.76 -8.38
C ARG A 70 1.48 7.41 -8.35
N PHE A 71 1.08 6.63 -7.33
CA PHE A 71 -0.30 6.26 -7.03
C PHE A 71 -0.96 5.23 -7.97
N ASN A 72 -0.26 4.67 -8.95
CA ASN A 72 -0.80 3.58 -9.77
C ASN A 72 -1.13 2.33 -8.93
N ASP A 73 -0.27 2.02 -7.95
CA ASP A 73 -0.44 0.93 -6.99
C ASP A 73 -1.59 1.20 -6.00
N VAL A 74 -1.71 2.44 -5.52
CA VAL A 74 -2.82 2.89 -4.68
C VAL A 74 -4.14 2.79 -5.45
N ASP A 75 -4.21 3.32 -6.67
CA ASP A 75 -5.39 3.24 -7.54
C ASP A 75 -5.82 1.79 -7.76
N LEU A 76 -4.90 0.91 -8.17
CA LEU A 76 -5.16 -0.52 -8.34
C LEU A 76 -5.78 -1.14 -7.09
N CYS A 77 -5.21 -0.87 -5.91
CA CYS A 77 -5.71 -1.41 -4.64
C CYS A 77 -7.12 -0.90 -4.31
N LEU A 78 -7.43 0.36 -4.63
CA LEU A 78 -8.76 0.94 -4.38
C LEU A 78 -9.82 0.41 -5.36
N LYS A 79 -9.46 0.24 -6.64
CA LYS A 79 -10.34 -0.43 -7.61
C LYS A 79 -10.61 -1.87 -7.20
N ALA A 80 -9.57 -2.62 -6.82
CA ALA A 80 -9.70 -4.00 -6.37
C ALA A 80 -10.54 -4.15 -5.09
N ARG A 81 -10.51 -3.18 -4.19
CA ARG A 81 -11.36 -3.17 -2.98
C ARG A 81 -12.84 -2.90 -3.29
N SER A 82 -13.12 -2.17 -4.37
CA SER A 82 -14.47 -1.74 -4.74
C SER A 82 -15.16 -2.70 -5.74
N ALA A 83 -14.42 -3.70 -6.22
CA ALA A 83 -14.85 -4.71 -7.18
C ALA A 83 -15.44 -5.96 -6.48
#